data_AF-A0A5C7M1J4-F1
#
_entry.id   AF-A0A5C7M1J4-F1
#
_cell.length_a   1.000
_cell.length_b   1.000
_cell.length_c   1.000
_cell.angle_alpha   90.00
_cell.angle_beta   90.00
_cell.angle_gamma   90.00
#
_symmetry.space_group_name_H-M   'P 1'
#
loop_
_entity.id
_entity.type
_entity.pdbx_description
1 polymer ?
#
loop_
_entity_poly.entity_id
_entity_poly.type
_entity_poly.pdbx_seq_one_letter_code
_entity_poly.pdbx_strand_id
1 'polypeptide(L)'
;QAVDTFGSMDVLVNNAGIVRDRMFANATEEEFDAVTAVHLKGHFATMKHAAAYWRAKSKAGETVDARIINTSSGAGLQGSVGQATYSASKAGIAALTLVAAAEMGRYGVTANAIAPSARTRMTETVFADMMATQDQAFDAMAAENISPLVVWLGSVESRDVTGKTFEIEGGKIRIAEGWAHGPEIDKGAKWDPAELGPVVADLLAKARPAVPVYGS
;
A
#
# COMPACT_ATOMS: atom_id res chain seq x y z
N GLN A 1 15.88 0.48 -20.37
CA GLN A 1 15.15 -0.62 -21.06
C GLN A 1 13.81 -0.16 -21.61
N ALA A 2 12.77 0.11 -20.81
CA ALA A 2 11.44 0.44 -21.35
C ALA A 2 11.46 1.60 -22.36
N VAL A 3 12.10 2.72 -21.98
CA VAL A 3 12.28 3.89 -22.86
C VAL A 3 13.10 3.54 -24.11
N ASP A 4 14.17 2.76 -23.98
CA ASP A 4 15.00 2.37 -25.11
C ASP A 4 14.26 1.45 -26.10
N THR A 5 13.37 0.59 -25.59
CA THR A 5 12.63 -0.40 -26.38
C THR A 5 11.36 0.18 -27.01
N PHE A 6 10.61 0.99 -26.27
CA PHE A 6 9.28 1.48 -26.68
C PHE A 6 9.22 2.99 -26.93
N GLY A 7 10.34 3.69 -26.76
CA GLY A 7 10.46 5.15 -26.92
C GLY A 7 9.90 5.97 -25.75
N SER A 8 9.11 5.36 -24.87
CA SER A 8 8.48 6.05 -23.74
C SER A 8 8.13 5.09 -22.59
N MET A 9 7.69 5.66 -21.48
CA MET A 9 7.16 4.92 -20.34
C MET A 9 6.03 5.74 -19.72
N ASP A 10 4.82 5.19 -19.73
CA ASP A 10 3.61 5.89 -19.28
C ASP A 10 3.09 5.34 -17.94
N VAL A 11 3.26 4.03 -17.71
CA VAL A 11 2.75 3.34 -16.53
C VAL A 11 3.86 2.54 -15.84
N LEU A 12 4.00 2.74 -14.53
CA LEU A 12 4.81 1.91 -13.65
C LEU A 12 3.90 1.13 -12.71
N VAL A 13 3.93 -0.20 -12.79
CA VAL A 13 3.27 -1.10 -11.82
C VAL A 13 4.31 -1.77 -10.94
N ASN A 14 4.37 -1.40 -9.68
CA ASN A 14 5.26 -2.02 -8.70
C ASN A 14 4.56 -3.20 -8.02
N ASN A 15 4.89 -4.42 -8.47
CA ASN A 15 4.27 -5.65 -7.96
C ASN A 15 5.26 -6.65 -7.33
N ALA A 16 6.56 -6.55 -7.64
CA ALA A 16 7.56 -7.51 -7.18
C ALA A 16 7.54 -7.66 -5.64
N GLY A 17 7.66 -8.91 -5.17
CA GLY A 17 7.49 -9.24 -3.76
C GLY A 17 7.96 -10.64 -3.37
N ILE A 18 8.26 -10.81 -2.09
CA ILE A 18 8.57 -12.09 -1.44
C ILE A 18 7.98 -12.13 -0.02
N VAL A 19 7.72 -13.31 0.52
CA VAL A 19 7.37 -13.49 1.94
C VAL A 19 8.49 -14.19 2.69
N ARG A 20 8.67 -13.82 3.96
CA ARG A 20 9.52 -14.50 4.97
C ARG A 20 8.78 -14.45 6.29
N ASP A 21 7.68 -15.20 6.36
CA ASP A 21 6.73 -15.10 7.45
C ASP A 21 7.28 -15.74 8.73
N ARG A 22 7.24 -14.96 9.80
CA ARG A 22 7.74 -15.28 11.14
C ARG A 22 6.94 -14.51 12.18
N MET A 23 6.65 -15.17 13.29
CA MET A 23 6.30 -14.44 14.52
C MET A 23 7.41 -13.45 14.86
N PHE A 24 7.05 -12.30 15.42
CA PHE A 24 7.96 -11.17 15.61
C PHE A 24 9.29 -11.57 16.28
N ALA A 25 9.23 -12.41 17.32
CA ALA A 25 10.40 -12.87 18.07
C ALA A 25 11.30 -13.88 17.33
N ASN A 26 10.82 -14.44 16.22
CA ASN A 26 11.51 -15.48 15.46
C ASN A 26 12.07 -14.97 14.13
N ALA A 27 11.79 -13.72 13.77
CA ALA A 27 12.28 -13.12 12.53
C ALA A 27 13.79 -12.85 12.63
N THR A 28 14.54 -13.25 11.61
CA THR A 28 15.97 -12.89 11.52
C THR A 28 16.16 -11.53 10.85
N GLU A 29 17.32 -10.91 11.05
CA GLU A 29 17.71 -9.68 10.35
C GLU A 29 17.75 -9.88 8.83
N GLU A 30 18.27 -11.02 8.36
CA GLU A 30 18.31 -11.36 6.93
C GLU A 30 16.91 -11.47 6.31
N GLU A 31 15.97 -12.07 7.03
CA GLU A 31 14.56 -12.13 6.61
C GLU A 31 13.91 -10.73 6.59
N PHE A 32 14.26 -9.89 7.56
CA PHE A 32 13.84 -8.49 7.60
C PHE A 32 14.34 -7.72 6.36
N ASP A 33 15.64 -7.81 6.10
CA ASP A 33 16.32 -7.11 5.02
C ASP A 33 15.83 -7.58 3.66
N ALA A 34 15.67 -8.88 3.46
CA ALA A 34 15.24 -9.42 2.18
C ALA A 34 13.85 -8.90 1.78
N VAL A 35 12.87 -8.95 2.70
CA VAL A 35 11.51 -8.48 2.43
C VAL A 35 11.50 -6.96 2.24
N THR A 36 12.21 -6.20 3.08
CA THR A 36 12.31 -4.74 2.97
C THR A 36 12.98 -4.30 1.67
N ALA A 37 14.05 -5.00 1.26
CA ALA A 37 14.80 -4.71 0.04
C ALA A 37 13.94 -4.94 -1.21
N VAL A 38 13.22 -6.05 -1.28
CA VAL A 38 12.38 -6.37 -2.45
C VAL A 38 11.15 -5.48 -2.50
N HIS A 39 10.45 -5.31 -1.37
CA HIS A 39 9.22 -4.53 -1.34
C HIS A 39 9.51 -3.04 -1.29
N LEU A 40 9.91 -2.52 -0.13
CA LEU A 40 9.95 -1.08 0.10
C LEU A 40 11.03 -0.40 -0.74
N LYS A 41 12.27 -0.91 -0.68
CA LYS A 41 13.38 -0.35 -1.47
C LYS A 41 13.18 -0.56 -2.97
N GLY A 42 12.65 -1.71 -3.39
CA GLY A 42 12.31 -1.97 -4.79
C GLY A 42 11.30 -0.97 -5.34
N HIS A 43 10.20 -0.71 -4.61
CA HIS A 43 9.21 0.31 -4.99
C HIS A 43 9.82 1.71 -5.03
N PHE A 44 10.58 2.09 -4.00
CA PHE A 44 11.24 3.40 -3.97
C PHE A 44 12.20 3.58 -5.15
N ALA A 45 13.01 2.57 -5.46
CA ALA A 45 14.01 2.66 -6.52
C ALA A 45 13.38 2.90 -7.89
N THR A 46 12.37 2.10 -8.28
CA THR A 46 11.68 2.27 -9.56
C THR A 46 10.93 3.61 -9.62
N MET A 47 10.23 4.00 -8.55
CA MET A 47 9.53 5.27 -8.46
C MET A 47 10.48 6.45 -8.60
N LYS A 48 11.64 6.42 -7.94
CA LYS A 48 12.67 7.47 -8.05
C LYS A 48 13.12 7.66 -9.50
N HIS A 49 13.41 6.57 -10.21
CA HIS A 49 13.89 6.64 -11.60
C HIS A 49 12.78 7.08 -12.56
N ALA A 50 11.55 6.59 -12.39
CA ALA A 50 10.39 7.00 -13.18
C ALA A 50 10.05 8.49 -12.97
N ALA A 51 10.03 8.94 -11.71
CA ALA A 51 9.82 10.34 -11.37
C ALA A 51 10.88 11.25 -11.98
N ALA A 52 12.17 10.85 -11.94
CA ALA A 52 13.24 11.62 -12.56
C ALA A 52 13.05 11.75 -14.08
N TYR A 53 12.63 10.67 -14.74
CA TYR A 53 12.34 10.64 -16.18
C TYR A 53 11.17 11.57 -16.54
N TRP A 54 10.01 11.41 -15.90
CA TRP A 54 8.83 12.25 -16.18
C TRP A 54 9.05 13.72 -15.84
N ARG A 55 9.73 14.01 -14.73
CA ARG A 55 10.11 15.39 -14.40
C ARG A 55 11.02 16.01 -15.46
N ALA A 56 11.94 15.23 -16.05
CA ALA A 56 12.80 15.73 -17.12
C ALA A 56 12.00 16.04 -18.40
N LYS A 57 11.06 15.16 -18.79
CA LYS A 57 10.13 15.40 -19.92
C LYS A 57 9.31 16.67 -19.72
N SER A 58 8.70 16.81 -18.54
CA SER A 58 7.92 18.01 -18.19
C SER A 58 8.77 19.29 -18.25
N LYS A 59 10.02 19.26 -17.78
CA LYS A 59 10.95 20.39 -17.89
C LYS A 59 11.34 20.72 -19.33
N ALA A 60 11.33 19.74 -20.23
CA ALA A 60 11.57 19.94 -21.65
C ALA A 60 10.32 20.49 -22.39
N GLY A 61 9.21 20.72 -21.69
CA GLY A 61 7.95 21.21 -22.26
C GLY A 61 7.07 20.11 -22.84
N GLU A 62 7.43 18.84 -22.67
CA GLU A 62 6.59 17.72 -23.09
C GLU A 62 5.40 17.53 -22.13
N THR A 63 4.25 17.15 -22.68
CA THR A 63 3.10 16.74 -21.86
C THR A 63 3.37 15.38 -21.26
N VAL A 64 3.18 15.26 -19.94
CA VAL A 64 3.27 14.00 -19.20
C VAL A 64 1.88 13.66 -18.71
N ASP A 65 1.43 12.44 -19.01
CA ASP A 65 0.20 11.85 -18.49
C ASP A 65 0.53 10.42 -18.03
N ALA A 66 1.15 10.30 -16.85
CA ALA A 66 1.75 9.06 -16.39
C ALA A 66 1.14 8.53 -15.09
N ARG A 67 1.35 7.24 -14.82
CA ARG A 67 0.69 6.50 -13.74
C ARG A 67 1.67 5.65 -12.95
N ILE A 68 1.58 5.70 -11.63
CA ILE A 68 2.21 4.76 -10.71
C ILE A 68 1.11 3.98 -10.00
N ILE A 69 1.16 2.65 -10.09
CA ILE A 69 0.32 1.74 -9.33
C ILE A 69 1.24 0.88 -8.45
N ASN A 70 1.18 1.11 -7.15
CA ASN A 70 1.94 0.36 -6.16
C ASN A 70 1.10 -0.77 -5.54
N THR A 71 1.74 -1.87 -5.15
CA THR A 71 1.05 -2.95 -4.42
C THR A 71 1.35 -2.86 -2.92
N SER A 72 0.41 -2.32 -2.15
CA SER A 72 0.36 -2.41 -0.68
C SER A 72 -0.35 -3.72 -0.26
N SER A 73 -0.99 -3.77 0.91
CA SER A 73 -1.73 -4.93 1.46
C SER A 73 -2.52 -4.49 2.70
N GLY A 74 -3.62 -5.18 3.03
CA GLY A 74 -4.27 -5.07 4.34
C GLY A 74 -3.30 -5.29 5.51
N ALA A 75 -2.30 -6.18 5.34
CA ALA A 75 -1.23 -6.34 6.33
C ALA A 75 -0.45 -5.03 6.59
N GLY A 76 -0.28 -4.18 5.57
CA GLY A 76 0.33 -2.87 5.74
C GLY A 76 -0.59 -1.79 6.29
N LEU A 77 -1.90 -2.00 6.22
CA LEU A 77 -2.90 -1.03 6.66
C LEU A 77 -3.30 -1.26 8.12
N GLN A 78 -3.52 -2.52 8.51
CA GLN A 78 -3.96 -2.90 9.86
C GLN A 78 -2.95 -3.79 10.62
N GLY A 79 -1.93 -4.32 9.94
CA GLY A 79 -1.03 -5.32 10.51
C GLY A 79 -1.50 -6.75 10.22
N SER A 80 -0.56 -7.71 10.26
CA SER A 80 -0.85 -9.15 10.13
C SER A 80 0.06 -9.96 11.06
N VAL A 81 -0.55 -10.84 11.86
CA VAL A 81 0.16 -11.73 12.78
C VAL A 81 1.09 -12.66 11.98
N GLY A 82 2.35 -12.79 12.42
CA GLY A 82 3.35 -13.59 11.72
C GLY A 82 3.96 -12.93 10.48
N GLN A 83 3.61 -11.67 10.19
CA GLN A 83 4.06 -10.95 9.00
C GLN A 83 4.61 -9.56 9.32
N ALA A 84 5.35 -9.40 10.43
CA ALA A 84 5.82 -8.08 10.89
C ALA A 84 6.59 -7.29 9.82
N THR A 85 7.60 -7.91 9.20
CA THR A 85 8.42 -7.26 8.15
C THR A 85 7.60 -6.93 6.90
N TYR A 86 6.74 -7.85 6.48
CA TYR A 86 5.87 -7.65 5.32
C TYR A 86 4.88 -6.51 5.58
N SER A 87 4.24 -6.51 6.75
CA SER A 87 3.34 -5.45 7.22
C SER A 87 4.04 -4.10 7.21
N ALA A 88 5.23 -4.00 7.81
CA ALA A 88 6.03 -2.78 7.83
C ALA A 88 6.38 -2.28 6.42
N SER A 89 6.81 -3.20 5.54
CA SER A 89 7.13 -2.85 4.14
C SER A 89 5.91 -2.35 3.38
N LYS A 90 4.74 -2.99 3.54
CA LYS A 90 3.50 -2.62 2.85
C LYS A 90 2.89 -1.33 3.40
N ALA A 91 3.04 -1.06 4.69
CA ALA A 91 2.71 0.23 5.31
C ALA A 91 3.58 1.35 4.72
N GLY A 92 4.90 1.12 4.62
CA GLY A 92 5.84 2.04 3.99
C GLY A 92 5.48 2.33 2.53
N ILE A 93 5.01 1.33 1.78
CA ILE A 93 4.53 1.52 0.40
C ILE A 93 3.26 2.37 0.34
N ALA A 94 2.31 2.17 1.27
CA ALA A 94 1.10 2.99 1.34
C ALA A 94 1.45 4.47 1.61
N ALA A 95 2.33 4.73 2.58
CA ALA A 95 2.81 6.07 2.87
C ALA A 95 3.60 6.68 1.70
N LEU A 96 4.50 5.92 1.08
CA LEU A 96 5.29 6.34 -0.08
C LEU A 96 4.39 6.75 -1.26
N THR A 97 3.27 6.06 -1.44
CA THR A 97 2.27 6.37 -2.47
C THR A 97 1.65 7.75 -2.24
N LEU A 98 1.31 8.11 -0.99
CA LEU A 98 0.76 9.42 -0.66
C LEU A 98 1.77 10.54 -0.97
N VAL A 99 3.04 10.34 -0.60
CA VAL A 99 4.11 11.30 -0.87
C VAL A 99 4.33 11.47 -2.38
N ALA A 100 4.38 10.36 -3.12
CA ALA A 100 4.53 10.40 -4.57
C ALA A 100 3.35 11.13 -5.25
N ALA A 101 2.11 10.88 -4.81
CA ALA A 101 0.96 11.60 -5.33
C ALA A 101 1.10 13.12 -5.13
N ALA A 102 1.47 13.56 -3.93
CA ALA A 102 1.63 14.97 -3.60
C ALA A 102 2.81 15.62 -4.35
N GLU A 103 3.93 14.93 -4.49
CA GLU A 103 5.13 15.49 -5.10
C GLU A 103 5.08 15.52 -6.63
N MET A 104 4.50 14.48 -7.24
CA MET A 104 4.61 14.21 -8.67
C MET A 104 3.43 14.75 -9.50
N GLY A 105 2.28 15.04 -8.87
CA GLY A 105 1.11 15.59 -9.55
C GLY A 105 1.38 16.88 -10.32
N ARG A 106 2.32 17.72 -9.84
CA ARG A 106 2.70 18.99 -10.49
C ARG A 106 3.28 18.84 -11.90
N TYR A 107 3.67 17.63 -12.30
CA TYR A 107 4.18 17.32 -13.63
C TYR A 107 3.41 16.15 -14.28
N GLY A 108 2.12 16.00 -13.97
CA GLY A 108 1.21 15.13 -14.71
C GLY A 108 1.30 13.64 -14.39
N VAL A 109 1.74 13.30 -13.17
CA VAL A 109 1.83 11.91 -12.70
C VAL A 109 0.84 11.66 -11.59
N THR A 110 0.00 10.64 -11.72
CA THR A 110 -0.79 10.12 -10.59
C THR A 110 -0.08 8.93 -9.94
N ALA A 111 -0.24 8.80 -8.63
CA ALA A 111 0.27 7.66 -7.88
C ALA A 111 -0.81 7.11 -6.95
N ASN A 112 -1.14 5.84 -7.10
CA ASN A 112 -2.12 5.12 -6.29
C ASN A 112 -1.56 3.76 -5.85
N ALA A 113 -2.20 3.16 -4.86
CA ALA A 113 -1.88 1.82 -4.40
C ALA A 113 -3.11 0.90 -4.48
N ILE A 114 -2.84 -0.38 -4.63
CA ILE A 114 -3.82 -1.45 -4.44
C ILE A 114 -3.41 -2.32 -3.25
N ALA A 115 -4.39 -2.87 -2.55
CA ALA A 115 -4.24 -3.81 -1.45
C ALA A 115 -5.06 -5.08 -1.79
N PRO A 116 -4.49 -6.00 -2.57
CA PRO A 116 -5.24 -7.16 -3.07
C PRO A 116 -5.47 -8.22 -1.99
N SER A 117 -6.67 -8.81 -2.00
CA SER A 117 -7.00 -10.11 -1.42
C SER A 117 -7.25 -11.06 -2.59
N ALA A 118 -6.26 -11.90 -2.89
CA ALA A 118 -6.30 -12.84 -4.00
C ALA A 118 -5.46 -14.07 -3.68
N ARG A 119 -5.84 -15.21 -4.25
CA ARG A 119 -5.14 -16.47 -4.15
C ARG A 119 -3.92 -16.44 -5.06
N THR A 120 -2.75 -16.53 -4.43
CA THR A 120 -1.45 -16.56 -5.07
C THR A 120 -0.56 -17.50 -4.27
N ARG A 121 0.58 -17.89 -4.84
CA ARG A 121 1.63 -18.63 -4.10
C ARG A 121 2.05 -17.98 -2.78
N MET A 122 1.86 -16.65 -2.61
CA MET A 122 2.17 -15.92 -1.36
C MET A 122 1.04 -15.98 -0.32
N THR A 123 -0.19 -16.29 -0.70
CA THR A 123 -1.39 -16.21 0.16
C THR A 123 -2.03 -17.57 0.44
N GLU A 124 -1.79 -18.56 -0.41
CA GLU A 124 -2.34 -19.93 -0.29
C GLU A 124 -1.96 -20.65 1.00
N THR A 125 -0.84 -20.32 1.64
CA THR A 125 -0.41 -20.93 2.90
C THR A 125 -0.90 -20.16 4.14
N VAL A 126 -0.78 -18.83 4.13
CA VAL A 126 -1.10 -17.97 5.29
C VAL A 126 -2.61 -17.78 5.46
N PHE A 127 -3.34 -17.74 4.35
CA PHE A 127 -4.78 -17.48 4.33
C PHE A 127 -5.56 -18.61 3.66
N ALA A 128 -5.12 -19.86 3.84
CA ALA A 128 -5.65 -21.03 3.12
C ALA A 128 -7.19 -21.10 3.11
N ASP A 129 -7.84 -20.89 4.26
CA ASP A 129 -9.31 -20.93 4.37
C ASP A 129 -9.99 -19.76 3.63
N MET A 130 -9.42 -18.56 3.72
CA MET A 130 -9.92 -17.38 3.00
C MET A 130 -9.74 -17.52 1.49
N MET A 131 -8.69 -18.22 1.09
CA MET A 131 -8.30 -18.46 -0.30
C MET A 131 -8.88 -19.76 -0.86
N ALA A 132 -9.80 -20.45 -0.18
CA ALA A 132 -10.37 -21.69 -0.71
C ALA A 132 -11.29 -21.43 -1.92
N THR A 133 -11.26 -22.30 -2.94
CA THR A 133 -12.26 -22.28 -4.02
C THR A 133 -13.56 -22.75 -3.41
N GLN A 134 -14.53 -21.84 -3.32
CA GLN A 134 -15.91 -22.23 -3.12
C GLN A 134 -16.42 -22.56 -4.51
N ASP A 135 -16.91 -23.79 -4.74
CA ASP A 135 -17.42 -24.29 -6.03
C ASP A 135 -18.50 -23.37 -6.64
N GLN A 136 -18.06 -22.26 -7.23
CA GLN A 136 -18.86 -21.19 -7.80
C GLN A 136 -18.42 -20.95 -9.23
N ALA A 137 -19.35 -20.50 -10.09
CA ALA A 137 -19.04 -20.14 -11.48
C ALA A 137 -18.04 -18.96 -11.59
N PHE A 138 -17.86 -18.20 -10.50
CA PHE A 138 -16.90 -17.10 -10.39
C PHE A 138 -15.95 -17.37 -9.22
N ASP A 139 -14.67 -17.60 -9.51
CA ASP A 139 -13.63 -17.68 -8.47
C ASP A 139 -13.27 -16.26 -8.03
N ALA A 140 -13.89 -15.81 -6.93
CA ALA A 140 -13.64 -14.48 -6.37
C ALA A 140 -12.17 -14.27 -5.96
N MET A 141 -11.43 -15.34 -5.69
CA MET A 141 -10.03 -15.25 -5.26
C MET A 141 -9.05 -15.35 -6.43
N ALA A 142 -9.51 -15.51 -7.67
CA ALA A 142 -8.65 -15.50 -8.85
C ALA A 142 -7.89 -14.18 -8.97
N ALA A 143 -6.57 -14.25 -9.15
CA ALA A 143 -5.69 -13.07 -9.21
C ALA A 143 -6.01 -12.15 -10.39
N GLU A 144 -6.60 -12.70 -11.44
CA GLU A 144 -7.08 -12.00 -12.63
C GLU A 144 -8.09 -10.91 -12.26
N ASN A 145 -8.86 -11.08 -11.18
CA ASN A 145 -9.85 -10.11 -10.71
C ASN A 145 -9.23 -8.79 -10.20
N ILE A 146 -7.93 -8.78 -9.89
CA ILE A 146 -7.22 -7.57 -9.44
C ILE A 146 -6.84 -6.67 -10.62
N SER A 147 -6.55 -7.27 -11.77
CA SER A 147 -5.99 -6.60 -12.94
C SER A 147 -6.87 -5.50 -13.54
N PRO A 148 -8.22 -5.61 -13.60
CA PRO A 148 -9.07 -4.58 -14.19
C PRO A 148 -8.88 -3.18 -13.59
N LEU A 149 -8.79 -3.07 -12.25
CA LEU A 149 -8.56 -1.77 -11.63
C LEU A 149 -7.15 -1.24 -11.91
N VAL A 150 -6.14 -2.11 -11.96
CA VAL A 150 -4.76 -1.71 -12.32
C VAL A 150 -4.72 -1.12 -13.73
N VAL A 151 -5.39 -1.76 -14.68
CA VAL A 151 -5.49 -1.27 -16.07
C VAL A 151 -6.21 0.06 -16.12
N TRP A 152 -7.36 0.20 -15.42
CA TRP A 152 -8.10 1.46 -15.38
C TRP A 152 -7.28 2.59 -14.73
N LEU A 153 -6.58 2.32 -13.62
CA LEU A 153 -5.66 3.26 -12.99
C LEU A 153 -4.50 3.64 -13.92
N GLY A 154 -4.08 2.75 -14.82
CA GLY A 154 -3.10 3.00 -15.87
C GLY A 154 -3.61 3.85 -17.05
N SER A 155 -4.90 4.17 -17.10
CA SER A 155 -5.52 4.83 -18.25
C SER A 155 -5.50 6.36 -18.18
N VAL A 156 -5.82 6.98 -19.30
CA VAL A 156 -6.00 8.44 -19.42
C VAL A 156 -7.22 8.94 -18.61
N GLU A 157 -8.23 8.09 -18.41
CA GLU A 157 -9.46 8.42 -17.66
C GLU A 157 -9.19 8.60 -16.16
N SER A 158 -8.18 7.92 -15.60
CA SER A 158 -7.84 7.99 -14.17
C SER A 158 -7.01 9.22 -13.77
N ARG A 159 -6.82 10.20 -14.67
CA ARG A 159 -5.91 11.35 -14.48
C ARG A 159 -6.18 12.18 -13.21
N ASP A 160 -7.42 12.18 -12.73
CA ASP A 160 -7.84 12.93 -11.53
C ASP A 160 -7.83 12.07 -10.25
N VAL A 161 -7.47 10.80 -10.37
CA VAL A 161 -7.36 9.87 -9.24
C VAL A 161 -5.90 9.74 -8.82
N THR A 162 -5.55 10.34 -7.69
CA THR A 162 -4.20 10.20 -7.09
C THR A 162 -4.27 10.15 -5.56
N GLY A 163 -3.26 9.53 -4.95
CA GLY A 163 -3.12 9.43 -3.50
C GLY A 163 -4.15 8.50 -2.85
N LYS A 164 -4.69 7.54 -3.60
CA LYS A 164 -5.69 6.58 -3.12
C LYS A 164 -5.07 5.20 -2.91
N THR A 165 -5.58 4.48 -1.91
CA THR A 165 -5.33 3.05 -1.74
C THR A 165 -6.64 2.30 -1.88
N PHE A 166 -6.68 1.32 -2.78
CA PHE A 166 -7.87 0.51 -3.06
C PHE A 166 -7.67 -0.91 -2.57
N GLU A 167 -8.50 -1.39 -1.65
CA GLU A 167 -8.61 -2.80 -1.31
C GLU A 167 -9.48 -3.51 -2.36
N ILE A 168 -9.03 -4.66 -2.88
CA ILE A 168 -9.67 -5.34 -4.02
C ILE A 168 -9.74 -6.83 -3.76
N GLU A 169 -10.91 -7.42 -4.01
CA GLU A 169 -11.19 -8.86 -3.89
C GLU A 169 -12.33 -9.25 -4.83
N GLY A 170 -12.08 -10.15 -5.78
CA GLY A 170 -13.11 -10.54 -6.75
C GLY A 170 -13.74 -9.32 -7.45
N GLY A 171 -15.05 -9.16 -7.30
CA GLY A 171 -15.80 -8.00 -7.82
C GLY A 171 -15.87 -6.77 -6.89
N LYS A 172 -15.18 -6.78 -5.75
CA LYS A 172 -15.25 -5.72 -4.74
C LYS A 172 -14.08 -4.76 -4.88
N ILE A 173 -14.38 -3.46 -4.78
CA ILE A 173 -13.38 -2.39 -4.65
C ILE A 173 -13.78 -1.53 -3.45
N ARG A 174 -12.86 -1.35 -2.50
CA ARG A 174 -13.04 -0.50 -1.32
C ARG A 174 -11.92 0.54 -1.25
N ILE A 175 -12.26 1.77 -0.91
CA ILE A 175 -11.26 2.81 -0.62
C ILE A 175 -10.79 2.59 0.82
N ALA A 176 -9.49 2.44 1.02
CA ALA A 176 -8.90 2.48 2.35
C ALA A 176 -8.77 3.93 2.80
N GLU A 177 -9.47 4.29 3.87
CA GLU A 177 -9.30 5.57 4.54
C GLU A 177 -7.99 5.57 5.34
N GLY A 178 -7.23 6.66 5.24
CA GLY A 178 -5.95 6.80 5.94
C GLY A 178 -6.09 7.12 7.43
N TRP A 179 -4.95 7.31 8.09
CA TRP A 179 -4.89 7.79 9.47
C TRP A 179 -5.65 9.11 9.64
N ALA A 180 -6.32 9.26 10.78
CA ALA A 180 -7.05 10.45 11.15
C ALA A 180 -6.65 10.93 12.55
N HIS A 181 -6.79 12.23 12.81
CA HIS A 181 -6.68 12.76 14.17
C HIS A 181 -7.87 12.26 15.00
N GLY A 182 -7.56 11.63 16.14
CA GLY A 182 -8.54 11.11 17.10
C GLY A 182 -8.94 12.14 18.16
N PRO A 183 -9.52 11.70 19.28
CA PRO A 183 -9.76 12.54 20.44
C PRO A 183 -8.49 13.24 20.92
N GLU A 184 -8.62 14.50 21.32
CA GLU A 184 -7.53 15.34 21.81
C GLU A 184 -7.94 15.99 23.13
N ILE A 185 -6.99 16.16 24.04
CA ILE A 185 -7.12 16.97 25.25
C ILE A 185 -5.82 17.74 25.47
N ASP A 186 -5.95 19.04 25.72
CA ASP A 186 -4.83 19.93 26.03
C ASP A 186 -4.93 20.37 27.50
N LYS A 187 -3.86 20.15 28.27
CA LYS A 187 -3.75 20.65 29.65
C LYS A 187 -3.45 22.15 29.69
N GLY A 188 -2.91 22.72 28.60
CA GLY A 188 -2.33 24.06 28.58
C GLY A 188 -1.06 24.19 29.43
N ALA A 189 -0.49 23.07 29.89
CA ALA A 189 0.68 22.99 30.75
C ALA A 189 1.35 21.60 30.64
N LYS A 190 2.50 21.42 31.28
CA LYS A 190 3.18 20.13 31.35
C LYS A 190 2.36 19.11 32.15
N TRP A 191 2.17 17.91 31.59
CA TRP A 191 1.57 16.76 32.28
C TRP A 191 2.51 16.22 33.39
N ASP A 192 1.91 15.82 34.51
CA ASP A 192 2.52 14.92 35.49
C ASP A 192 2.24 13.46 35.05
N PRO A 193 3.26 12.60 34.86
CA PRO A 193 3.04 11.20 34.51
C PRO A 193 2.05 10.47 35.43
N ALA A 194 1.97 10.85 36.71
CA ALA A 194 1.06 10.24 37.68
C ALA A 194 -0.42 10.53 37.40
N GLU A 195 -0.76 11.59 36.66
CA GLU A 195 -2.14 11.99 36.39
C GLU A 195 -2.69 11.41 35.07
N LEU A 196 -1.84 10.77 34.25
CA LEU A 196 -2.21 10.36 32.89
C LEU A 196 -3.15 9.16 32.81
N GLY A 197 -3.27 8.34 33.86
CA GLY A 197 -4.12 7.14 33.84
C GLY A 197 -5.57 7.44 33.43
N PRO A 198 -6.29 8.30 34.18
CA PRO A 198 -7.66 8.71 33.82
C PRO A 198 -7.75 9.45 32.48
N VAL A 199 -6.75 10.27 32.14
CA VAL A 199 -6.72 11.04 30.89
C VAL A 199 -6.68 10.11 29.67
N VAL A 200 -5.77 9.14 29.68
CA VAL A 200 -5.63 8.16 28.60
C VAL A 200 -6.88 7.28 28.50
N ALA A 201 -7.46 6.86 29.62
CA ALA A 201 -8.68 6.07 29.63
C ALA A 201 -9.87 6.80 28.97
N ASP A 202 -10.04 8.10 29.26
CA ASP A 202 -11.07 8.94 28.65
C ASP A 202 -10.87 9.11 27.13
N LEU A 203 -9.64 9.34 26.68
CA LEU A 203 -9.33 9.43 25.25
C LEU A 203 -9.60 8.12 24.51
N LEU A 204 -9.24 6.98 25.10
CA LEU A 204 -9.49 5.65 24.51
C LEU A 204 -10.99 5.34 24.41
N ALA A 205 -11.79 5.73 25.41
CA ALA A 205 -13.24 5.54 25.38
C ALA A 205 -13.94 6.33 24.26
N LYS A 206 -13.33 7.45 23.82
CA LYS A 206 -13.82 8.30 22.73
C LYS A 206 -13.26 7.92 21.36
N ALA A 207 -12.20 7.11 21.32
CA ALA A 207 -11.52 6.76 20.08
C ALA A 207 -12.39 5.79 19.26
N ARG A 208 -12.29 5.91 17.92
CA ARG A 208 -12.90 4.92 17.02
C ARG A 208 -12.22 3.56 17.23
N PRO A 209 -12.97 2.45 17.37
CA PRO A 209 -12.38 1.12 17.41
C PRO A 209 -11.53 0.86 16.16
N ALA A 210 -10.32 0.33 16.35
CA ALA A 210 -9.46 -0.04 15.25
C ALA A 210 -10.06 -1.25 14.50
N VAL A 211 -9.84 -1.30 13.18
CA VAL A 211 -10.02 -2.56 12.44
C VAL A 211 -9.01 -3.57 13.00
N PRO A 212 -9.42 -4.81 13.33
CA PRO A 212 -8.52 -5.78 13.92
C PRO A 212 -7.30 -6.09 13.04
N VAL A 213 -6.20 -6.47 13.70
CA VAL A 213 -5.02 -7.03 13.04
C VAL A 213 -5.42 -8.35 12.36
N TYR A 214 -4.95 -8.60 11.14
CA TYR A 214 -5.24 -9.87 10.49
C TYR A 214 -4.62 -11.04 11.27
N GLY A 215 -5.43 -12.07 11.57
CA GLY A 215 -5.00 -13.26 12.30
C GLY A 215 -4.93 -13.13 13.83
N SER A 216 -5.42 -12.02 14.41
CA SER A 216 -5.60 -11.86 15.86
C SER A 216 -6.91 -12.45 16.37
#